data_AF-A0A2A3X0N1-F1
#
_entry.id   AF-A0A2A3X0N1-F1
#
_cell.length_a   1.000
_cell.length_b   1.000
_cell.length_c   1.000
_cell.angle_alpha   90.00
_cell.angle_beta   90.00
_cell.angle_gamma   90.00
#
_symmetry.space_group_name_H-M   'P 1'
#
loop_
_entity.id
_entity.type
_entity.pdbx_description
1 polymer ?
#
loop_
_entity_poly.entity_id
_entity_poly.type
_entity_poly.pdbx_seq_one_letter_code
_entity_poly.pdbx_strand_id
1 'polypeptide(L)' 'MAYFEHTEHGPLPVDITSVNTHRLSELTPQILQLQAGSSIEGYVTNLRDHYPTMPEDADVDVVTFRLSAPNI' A
#
# COMPACT_ATOMS: atom_id res chain seq x y z
N MET A 1 2.47 1.00 -8.74
CA MET A 1 1.40 0.89 -7.73
C MET A 1 1.17 2.26 -7.14
N ALA A 2 -0.09 2.68 -6.96
CA ALA A 2 -0.42 4.05 -6.61
C ALA A 2 -0.16 4.31 -5.12
N TYR A 3 0.82 5.16 -4.85
CA TYR A 3 1.08 5.79 -3.57
C TYR A 3 0.70 7.27 -3.74
N PHE A 4 -0.18 7.79 -2.88
CA PHE A 4 -0.66 9.17 -2.94
C PHE A 4 0.09 10.04 -1.94
N GLU A 5 1.28 10.50 -2.31
CA GLU A 5 1.88 11.71 -1.73
C GLU A 5 1.74 12.84 -2.73
N HIS A 6 1.00 13.90 -2.35
CA HIS A 6 0.95 15.24 -2.95
C HIS A 6 1.32 15.33 -4.43
N THR A 7 0.53 14.69 -5.29
CA THR A 7 0.51 15.03 -6.70
C THR A 7 -0.27 16.34 -6.88
N GLU A 8 -0.02 17.12 -7.94
CA GLU A 8 -0.78 18.36 -8.23
C GLU A 8 -2.30 18.13 -8.39
N HIS A 9 -2.72 16.87 -8.41
CA HIS A 9 -4.09 16.41 -8.34
C HIS A 9 -4.49 16.24 -6.88
N GLY A 10 -5.54 16.96 -6.45
CA GLY A 10 -6.10 16.83 -5.11
C GLY A 10 -6.45 15.36 -4.75
N PRO A 11 -6.63 15.06 -3.46
CA PRO A 11 -6.87 13.70 -3.00
C PRO A 11 -8.10 13.10 -3.69
N LEU A 12 -7.99 11.83 -4.12
CA LEU A 12 -9.13 11.11 -4.66
C LEU A 12 -10.11 10.77 -3.54
N PRO A 13 -11.43 10.97 -3.73
CA PRO A 13 -12.42 10.58 -2.74
C PRO A 13 -12.50 9.05 -2.69
N VAL A 14 -12.15 8.48 -1.54
CA VAL A 14 -12.16 7.03 -1.32
C VAL A 14 -12.93 6.67 -0.04
N ASP A 15 -13.66 5.55 -0.11
CA ASP A 15 -14.22 4.89 1.06
C ASP A 15 -13.27 3.76 1.47
N ILE A 16 -12.79 3.79 2.71
CA ILE A 16 -12.04 2.66 3.27
C ILE A 16 -13.02 1.52 3.55
N THR A 17 -12.75 0.35 2.97
CA THR A 17 -13.59 -0.84 3.14
C THR A 17 -13.00 -1.82 4.14
N SER A 18 -11.68 -1.82 4.33
CA SER A 18 -11.00 -2.67 5.31
C SER A 18 -9.61 -2.13 5.64
N VAL A 19 -9.18 -2.35 6.88
CA VAL A 19 -7.79 -2.12 7.32
C VAL A 19 -7.35 -3.38 8.04
N ASN A 20 -6.25 -3.98 7.60
CA ASN A 20 -5.66 -5.15 8.24
C ASN A 20 -4.19 -4.88 8.55
N THR A 21 -3.81 -5.10 9.79
CA THR A 21 -2.43 -4.97 10.26
C THR A 21 -1.70 -6.29 10.04
N HIS A 22 -0.51 -6.22 9.44
CA HIS A 22 0.35 -7.37 9.19
C HIS A 22 1.78 -7.06 9.59
N ARG A 23 2.53 -8.08 10.02
CA ARG A 23 3.98 -7.93 10.07
C ARG A 23 4.53 -7.77 8.66
N LEU A 24 5.51 -6.90 8.49
CA LEU A 24 6.17 -6.66 7.20
C LEU A 24 6.72 -7.97 6.59
N SER A 25 7.23 -8.86 7.43
CA SER A 25 7.75 -10.18 7.03
C SER A 25 6.67 -11.17 6.57
N GLU A 26 5.40 -10.94 6.91
CA GLU A 26 4.27 -11.82 6.59
C GLU A 26 3.56 -11.39 5.30
N LEU A 27 3.94 -10.25 4.72
CA LEU A 27 3.34 -9.78 3.49
C LEU A 27 3.59 -10.75 2.34
N THR A 28 2.54 -10.96 1.56
CA THR A 28 2.59 -11.77 0.34
C THR A 28 1.99 -10.96 -0.81
N PRO A 29 2.31 -11.31 -2.07
CA PRO A 29 1.67 -10.69 -3.23
C PRO A 29 0.14 -10.76 -3.18
N GLN A 30 -0.42 -11.81 -2.58
CA GLN A 30 -1.87 -12.01 -2.43
C GLN A 30 -2.48 -11.04 -1.42
N ILE A 31 -1.84 -10.83 -0.27
CA ILE A 31 -2.29 -9.87 0.76
C ILE A 31 -2.32 -8.45 0.17
N LEU A 32 -1.26 -8.10 -0.57
CA LEU A 32 -1.14 -6.78 -1.20
C LEU A 32 -1.90 -6.66 -2.53
N GLN A 33 -2.55 -7.74 -2.99
CA GLN A 33 -3.25 -7.81 -4.27
C GLN A 33 -2.38 -7.29 -5.44
N LEU A 34 -1.09 -7.65 -5.42
CA LEU A 34 -0.14 -7.21 -6.44
C LEU A 34 -0.53 -7.77 -7.82
N GLN A 35 -0.26 -6.99 -8.87
CA GLN A 35 -0.45 -7.46 -10.24
C GLN A 35 0.43 -8.68 -10.52
N ALA A 36 -0.08 -9.60 -11.33
CA ALA A 36 0.66 -10.80 -11.73
C ALA A 36 2.05 -10.41 -12.29
N GLY A 37 3.11 -11.01 -11.75
CA GLY A 37 4.50 -10.70 -12.10
C GLY A 37 5.19 -9.65 -11.23
N SER A 38 4.48 -9.02 -10.29
CA SER A 38 5.09 -8.13 -9.29
C SER A 38 5.76 -8.94 -8.17
N SER A 39 6.91 -8.49 -7.68
CA SER A 39 7.62 -9.13 -6.57
C SER A 39 7.32 -8.45 -5.23
N ILE A 40 7.20 -9.25 -4.18
CA ILE A 40 7.09 -8.73 -2.81
C ILE A 40 8.37 -8.03 -2.36
N GLU A 41 9.53 -8.56 -2.77
CA GLU A 41 10.83 -7.99 -2.44
C GLU A 41 10.98 -6.57 -2.98
N GLY A 42 10.61 -6.34 -4.25
CA GLY A 42 10.64 -5.01 -4.83
C GLY A 42 9.69 -4.04 -4.13
N TYR A 43 8.52 -4.51 -3.70
CA TYR A 43 7.59 -3.70 -2.91
C TYR A 43 8.20 -3.31 -1.55
N VAL A 44 8.77 -4.26 -0.82
CA VAL A 44 9.36 -4.02 0.51
C VAL A 44 10.59 -3.12 0.41
N THR A 45 11.45 -3.30 -0.61
CA THR A 45 12.59 -2.40 -0.85
C THR A 45 12.13 -0.97 -1.06
N ASN A 46 11.15 -0.75 -1.96
CA ASN A 46 10.60 0.58 -2.20
C ASN A 46 9.98 1.19 -0.92
N LEU A 47 9.30 0.38 -0.11
CA LEU A 47 8.72 0.83 1.15
C LEU A 47 9.80 1.29 2.14
N ARG A 48 10.91 0.55 2.25
CA ARG A 48 12.02 0.89 3.16
C ARG A 48 12.82 2.09 2.66
N ASP A 49 12.99 2.24 1.36
CA ASP A 49 13.61 3.44 0.78
C ASP A 49 12.81 4.69 1.13
N HIS A 50 11.48 4.58 1.17
CA HIS A 50 10.59 5.69 1.54
C HIS A 50 10.51 5.94 3.05
N TYR A 51 10.67 4.89 3.87
CA TYR A 51 10.67 4.98 5.33
C TYR A 51 11.98 4.41 5.90
N PRO A 52 13.11 5.14 5.82
CA PRO A 52 14.44 4.61 6.16
C PRO A 52 14.59 4.22 7.64
N THR A 53 13.75 4.77 8.51
CA THR A 53 13.74 4.48 9.94
C THR A 53 12.76 3.36 10.32
N MET A 54 12.12 2.71 9.34
CA MET A 54 11.20 1.61 9.59
C MET A 54 11.95 0.40 10.17
N PRO A 55 11.54 -0.13 11.33
CA PRO A 55 12.12 -1.35 11.89
C PRO A 55 12.00 -2.56 10.95
N GLU A 56 12.91 -3.52 11.05
CA GLU A 56 12.84 -4.75 10.25
C GLU A 56 11.59 -5.59 10.56
N ASP A 57 11.14 -5.58 11.81
CA ASP A 57 9.98 -6.29 12.35
C ASP A 57 8.72 -5.44 12.42
N ALA A 58 8.67 -4.35 11.64
CA ALA A 58 7.55 -3.41 11.66
C ALA A 58 6.21 -4.09 11.32
N ASP A 59 5.17 -3.66 12.03
CA ASP A 59 3.79 -3.88 11.62
C ASP A 59 3.36 -2.78 10.63
N VAL A 60 2.59 -3.18 9.60
CA VAL A 60 2.07 -2.27 8.57
C VAL A 60 0.57 -2.46 8.40
N ASP A 61 -0.13 -1.37 8.14
CA ASP A 61 -1.57 -1.38 7.84
C ASP A 61 -1.79 -1.48 6.33
N VAL A 62 -2.43 -2.56 5.90
CA VAL A 62 -2.88 -2.74 4.52
C VAL A 62 -4.33 -2.24 4.42
N VAL A 63 -4.50 -1.11 3.74
CA VAL A 63 -5.80 -0.45 3.57
C VAL A 63 -6.42 -0.86 2.24
N THR A 64 -7.59 -1.48 2.30
CA THR A 64 -8.45 -1.69 1.12
C THR A 64 -9.45 -0.55 1.05
N PHE A 65 -9.57 0.05 -0.12
CA PHE A 65 -10.49 1.14 -0.38
C PHE A 65 -11.16 0.98 -1.74
N ARG A 66 -12.27 1.70 -1.91
CA ARG A 66 -12.93 1.89 -3.20
C ARG A 66 -13.06 3.38 -3.48
N LEU A 67 -13.13 3.78 -4.74
CA LEU A 67 -13.49 5.15 -5.09
C LEU A 67 -14.92 5.43 -4.62
N SER A 68 -15.14 6.55 -3.91
CA SER A 68 -16.46 6.94 -3.40
C SER A 68 -17.42 7.35 -4.52
N ALA A 69 -16.90 7.77 -5.66
CA ALA A 69 -17.65 8.04 -6.88
C ALA A 69 -16.83 7.62 -8.11
N PRO A 70 -17.46 7.19 -9.22
CA PRO A 70 -16.74 7.03 -10.48
C PRO A 70 -16.18 8.39 -10.90
N ASN A 71 -14.90 8.45 -11.25
CA ASN A 71 -14.31 9.64 -11.85
C ASN A 71 -15.09 9.93 -13.14
N ILE A 72 -15.83 11.04 -13.16
CA ILE A 72 -16.56 11.55 -14.34
C ILE A 72 -15.68 12.55 -15.07
#